data_AF-A0A750G541-F1
#
_entry.id   AF-A0A750G541-F1
#
_cell.length_a   1.000
_cell.length_b   1.000
_cell.length_c   1.000
_cell.angle_alpha   90.00
_cell.angle_beta   90.00
_cell.angle_gamma   90.00
#
_symmetry.space_group_name_H-M   'P 1'
#
loop_
_entity.id
_entity.type
_entity.pdbx_description
1 polymer ?
#
loop_
_entity_poly.entity_id
_entity_poly.type
_entity_poly.pdbx_seq_one_letter_code
_entity_poly.pdbx_strand_id
1 'polypeptide(L)'
;MRTKLFCVVLMMVISATSYAEQLYLKPGSSKQINTRENIKTVFISSPDIADYKVISKKSVVLYGKKNGMAEISVYNSSSKVIYNANLSVDPFLPDLSARIKQQYPKSDVSIKRYNDNNGKSSYLLTGMAESEEVKDSIYQMVGSLVGTTPTEVKIKADMEMAINSDDIPFASYKRYDNIINKIELPSSNQVNVKLTVVEVSKEFTDNLGIEWSSLTLDSMLKGDSYTANSPGTFNLLGFKHGFDARNISTLINAVQNDNIARVLAQPNLTVLSGESANFLVGGEIPILMQDRDSTTVTYKEYGIRLNIAAKVERKNKIKLFISNEVSSVTGTYGYNNYQIPTLKTRKSNSTIELADGDSFAIGGLLNEADKEALTQVPFIGDIPVLGALGRRTSTERTKTELVVFATVNLVKPVSSSQRIEIPSFQRTSSSKLFFNVGVNDKARDNRLENEVVTFLDKVGFTR
;
A
#
# COMPACT_ATOMS: atom_id res chain seq x y z
N MET A 1 -55.16 56.09 34.79
CA MET A 1 -54.05 55.19 34.38
C MET A 1 -53.32 54.70 35.62
N ARG A 2 -53.57 53.46 36.06
CA ARG A 2 -52.80 52.76 37.11
C ARG A 2 -52.63 51.32 36.64
N THR A 3 -51.45 51.00 36.12
CA THR A 3 -51.04 49.65 35.71
C THR A 3 -50.47 48.93 36.94
N LYS A 4 -51.10 47.80 37.30
CA LYS A 4 -50.56 46.83 38.26
C LYS A 4 -49.75 45.80 37.47
N LEU A 5 -48.46 45.66 37.81
CA LEU A 5 -47.59 44.59 37.33
C LEU A 5 -47.62 43.46 38.36
N PHE A 6 -48.04 42.27 37.93
CA PHE A 6 -48.14 41.07 38.75
C PHE A 6 -46.89 40.22 38.49
N CYS A 7 -46.03 40.07 39.51
CA CYS A 7 -44.83 39.23 39.45
C CYS A 7 -45.17 37.83 39.98
N VAL A 8 -45.21 36.84 39.09
CA VAL A 8 -45.27 35.42 39.43
C VAL A 8 -43.83 34.90 39.59
N VAL A 9 -43.46 34.49 40.79
CA VAL A 9 -42.18 33.82 41.08
C VAL A 9 -42.34 32.32 40.83
N LEU A 10 -41.70 31.83 39.77
CA LEU A 10 -41.63 30.41 39.41
C LEU A 10 -40.50 29.74 40.21
N MET A 11 -40.85 28.90 41.17
CA MET A 11 -39.91 28.16 42.01
C MET A 11 -39.44 26.90 41.27
N MET A 12 -38.22 26.95 40.71
CA MET A 12 -37.61 25.84 39.97
C MET A 12 -37.01 24.82 40.95
N VAL A 13 -37.64 23.65 41.06
CA VAL A 13 -37.14 22.53 41.87
C VAL A 13 -35.97 21.88 41.11
N ILE A 14 -34.75 22.13 41.55
CA ILE A 14 -33.54 21.49 41.02
C ILE A 14 -33.41 20.12 41.69
N SER A 15 -33.87 19.07 41.02
CA SER A 15 -33.60 17.69 41.39
C SER A 15 -32.12 17.39 41.15
N ALA A 16 -31.33 17.28 42.22
CA ALA A 16 -29.94 16.88 42.13
C ALA A 16 -29.85 15.42 41.66
N THR A 17 -29.46 15.21 40.41
CA THR A 17 -29.10 13.88 39.88
C THR A 17 -27.82 13.43 40.56
N SER A 18 -27.91 12.43 41.44
CA SER A 18 -26.76 11.78 42.06
C SER A 18 -26.00 10.98 40.98
N TYR A 19 -24.88 11.51 40.50
CA TYR A 19 -23.92 10.72 39.74
C TYR A 19 -23.32 9.66 40.68
N ALA A 20 -23.51 8.37 40.36
CA ALA A 20 -22.85 7.28 41.08
C ALA A 20 -21.33 7.35 40.80
N GLU A 21 -20.55 7.71 41.81
CA GLU A 21 -19.09 7.74 41.71
C GLU A 21 -18.56 6.29 41.69
N GLN A 22 -17.61 5.97 40.81
CA GLN A 22 -16.98 4.64 40.77
C GLN A 22 -15.62 4.71 41.46
N LEU A 23 -15.42 3.86 42.47
CA LEU A 23 -14.22 3.83 43.31
C LEU A 23 -13.41 2.58 42.98
N TYR A 24 -12.09 2.74 42.79
CA TYR A 24 -11.19 1.62 42.51
C TYR A 24 -10.24 1.40 43.69
N LEU A 25 -10.16 0.15 44.17
CA LEU A 25 -9.22 -0.28 45.21
C LEU A 25 -8.45 -1.52 44.75
N LYS A 26 -7.24 -1.70 45.27
CA LYS A 26 -6.55 -3.00 45.20
C LYS A 26 -6.89 -3.86 46.40
N PRO A 27 -6.84 -5.20 46.27
CA PRO A 27 -6.83 -6.09 47.45
C PRO A 27 -5.73 -5.68 48.44
N GLY A 28 -6.08 -5.55 49.72
CA GLY A 28 -5.19 -5.09 50.78
C GLY A 28 -4.99 -3.58 50.89
N SER A 29 -5.49 -2.79 49.93
CA SER A 29 -5.44 -1.32 49.99
C SER A 29 -6.68 -0.72 50.66
N SER A 30 -6.55 0.52 51.13
CA SER A 30 -7.64 1.27 51.74
C SER A 30 -7.77 2.68 51.17
N LYS A 31 -8.98 3.24 51.24
CA LYS A 31 -9.25 4.63 50.87
C LYS A 31 -10.17 5.27 51.90
N GLN A 32 -9.79 6.47 52.35
CA GLN A 32 -10.61 7.28 53.23
C GLN A 32 -11.61 8.10 52.41
N ILE A 33 -12.87 8.06 52.84
CA ILE A 33 -13.97 8.86 52.30
C ILE A 33 -14.41 9.81 53.40
N ASN A 34 -14.46 11.10 53.07
CA ASN A 34 -14.90 12.15 53.98
C ASN A 34 -16.28 12.65 53.54
N THR A 35 -17.23 12.66 54.48
CA THR A 35 -18.59 13.13 54.26
C THR A 35 -18.79 14.54 54.83
N ARG A 36 -19.71 15.30 54.23
CA ARG A 36 -20.06 16.65 54.75
C ARG A 36 -20.90 16.55 56.02
N GLU A 37 -21.76 15.55 56.06
CA GLU A 37 -22.71 15.26 57.15
C GLU A 37 -22.22 14.12 58.06
N ASN A 38 -22.84 14.03 59.24
CA ASN A 38 -22.51 12.98 60.21
C ASN A 38 -22.98 11.60 59.73
N ILE A 39 -22.08 10.64 59.75
CA ILE A 39 -22.31 9.24 59.42
C ILE A 39 -23.04 8.57 60.57
N LYS A 40 -24.16 7.91 60.28
CA LYS A 40 -24.87 7.05 61.24
C LYS A 40 -24.69 5.57 60.90
N THR A 41 -24.88 5.22 59.62
CA THR A 41 -24.85 3.84 59.15
C THR A 41 -24.09 3.78 57.83
N VAL A 42 -23.29 2.73 57.63
CA VAL A 42 -22.65 2.41 56.35
C VAL A 42 -23.11 1.02 55.95
N PHE A 43 -23.51 0.88 54.70
CA PHE A 43 -23.92 -0.38 54.10
C PHE A 43 -22.94 -0.76 53.00
N ILE A 44 -22.59 -2.05 52.95
CA ILE A 44 -21.80 -2.61 51.87
C ILE A 44 -22.51 -3.84 51.31
N SER A 45 -22.71 -3.90 50.00
CA SER A 45 -23.49 -4.98 49.37
C SER A 45 -22.79 -6.34 49.46
N SER A 46 -21.46 -6.37 49.54
CA SER A 46 -20.66 -7.60 49.44
C SER A 46 -19.44 -7.57 50.38
N PRO A 47 -19.61 -7.97 51.66
CA PRO A 47 -18.57 -7.93 52.69
C PRO A 47 -17.33 -8.82 52.45
N ASP A 48 -17.47 -9.82 51.57
CA ASP A 48 -16.36 -10.70 51.17
C ASP A 48 -15.38 -9.99 50.22
N ILE A 49 -15.88 -9.02 49.46
CA ILE A 49 -15.13 -8.27 48.45
C ILE A 49 -14.45 -7.06 49.09
N ALA A 50 -15.16 -6.36 49.96
CA ALA A 50 -14.65 -5.18 50.64
C ALA A 50 -15.29 -5.00 52.00
N ASP A 51 -14.63 -4.20 52.83
CA ASP A 51 -15.05 -3.92 54.20
C ASP A 51 -14.87 -2.43 54.50
N TYR A 52 -15.43 -1.96 55.62
CA TYR A 52 -15.32 -0.58 56.02
C TYR A 52 -15.08 -0.43 57.52
N LYS A 53 -14.49 0.70 57.91
CA LYS A 53 -14.34 1.11 59.30
C LYS A 53 -14.62 2.59 59.44
N VAL A 54 -15.57 2.95 60.30
CA VAL A 54 -15.85 4.35 60.63
C VAL A 54 -14.76 4.84 61.59
N ILE A 55 -14.05 5.90 61.21
CA ILE A 55 -12.93 6.46 62.01
C ILE A 55 -13.36 7.72 62.75
N SER A 56 -14.31 8.48 62.20
CA SER A 56 -14.85 9.69 62.83
C SER A 56 -16.34 9.84 62.52
N LYS A 57 -17.00 10.83 63.15
CA LYS A 57 -18.40 11.16 62.83
C LYS A 57 -18.60 11.53 61.35
N LYS A 58 -17.55 11.85 60.59
CA LYS A 58 -17.62 12.30 59.18
C LYS A 58 -16.65 11.56 58.25
N SER A 59 -16.01 10.48 58.71
CA SER A 59 -15.00 9.77 57.93
C SER A 59 -15.15 8.26 58.06
N VAL A 60 -15.16 7.59 56.91
CA VAL A 60 -15.13 6.13 56.80
C VAL A 60 -13.93 5.72 55.95
N VAL A 61 -13.23 4.67 56.37
CA VAL A 61 -12.18 4.03 55.57
C VAL A 61 -12.73 2.76 54.98
N LEU A 62 -12.55 2.60 53.68
CA LEU A 62 -12.92 1.42 52.92
C LEU A 62 -11.68 0.57 52.66
N TYR A 63 -11.82 -0.76 52.72
CA TYR A 63 -10.75 -1.72 52.49
C TYR A 63 -11.14 -2.70 51.39
N GLY A 64 -10.26 -2.93 50.42
CA GLY A 64 -10.44 -4.01 49.45
C GLY A 64 -9.95 -5.34 50.04
N LYS A 65 -10.80 -6.37 50.09
CA LYS A 65 -10.44 -7.71 50.59
C LYS A 65 -10.17 -8.69 49.46
N LYS A 66 -11.15 -8.87 48.56
CA LYS A 66 -11.07 -9.81 47.44
C LYS A 66 -11.44 -9.14 46.14
N ASN A 67 -10.99 -9.76 45.05
CA ASN A 67 -11.28 -9.32 43.71
C ASN A 67 -12.79 -9.35 43.42
N GLY A 68 -13.40 -8.24 43.01
CA GLY A 68 -14.85 -8.18 42.77
C GLY A 68 -15.46 -6.78 42.74
N MET A 69 -16.78 -6.71 42.76
CA MET A 69 -17.54 -5.45 42.85
C MET A 69 -18.43 -5.44 44.10
N ALA A 70 -18.57 -4.28 44.73
CA ALA A 70 -19.49 -4.04 45.82
C ALA A 70 -20.08 -2.63 45.69
N GLU A 71 -21.24 -2.37 46.26
CA GLU A 71 -21.79 -1.03 46.43
C GLU A 71 -21.60 -0.59 47.87
N ILE A 72 -21.18 0.67 48.08
CA ILE A 72 -21.18 1.30 49.40
C ILE A 72 -22.19 2.43 49.44
N SER A 73 -23.08 2.39 50.44
CA SER A 73 -24.01 3.47 50.74
C SER A 73 -23.82 3.95 52.18
N VAL A 74 -23.64 5.26 52.35
CA VAL A 74 -23.46 5.91 53.66
C VAL A 74 -24.70 6.73 53.98
N TYR A 75 -25.25 6.56 55.18
CA TYR A 75 -26.49 7.17 55.65
C TYR A 75 -26.25 8.11 56.83
N ASN A 76 -27.00 9.21 56.88
CA ASN A 76 -27.04 10.12 58.03
C ASN A 76 -28.08 9.69 59.09
N SER A 77 -28.23 10.47 60.15
CA SER A 77 -29.18 10.20 61.24
C SER A 77 -30.66 10.26 60.84
N SER A 78 -30.98 10.86 59.69
CA SER A 78 -32.33 10.93 59.12
C SER A 78 -32.59 9.81 58.10
N SER A 79 -31.75 8.77 58.06
CA SER A 79 -31.80 7.66 57.09
C SER A 79 -31.67 8.10 55.61
N LYS A 80 -31.12 9.30 55.36
CA LYS A 80 -30.87 9.79 54.01
C LYS A 80 -29.47 9.34 53.56
N VAL A 81 -29.37 8.87 52.31
CA VAL A 81 -28.09 8.55 51.66
C VAL A 81 -27.29 9.84 51.45
N ILE A 82 -26.12 9.93 52.07
CA ILE A 82 -25.20 11.07 51.96
C ILE A 82 -24.00 10.78 51.06
N TYR A 83 -23.72 9.51 50.77
CA TYR A 83 -22.72 9.07 49.80
C TYR A 83 -23.12 7.71 49.24
N ASN A 84 -23.04 7.53 47.93
CA ASN A 84 -23.20 6.24 47.27
C ASN A 84 -22.13 6.09 46.20
N ALA A 85 -21.42 4.96 46.19
CA ALA A 85 -20.41 4.65 45.19
C ALA A 85 -20.36 3.16 44.86
N ASN A 86 -20.10 2.86 43.58
CA ASN A 86 -19.77 1.52 43.12
C ASN A 86 -18.27 1.28 43.34
N LEU A 87 -17.95 0.30 44.19
CA LEU A 87 -16.59 -0.13 44.46
C LEU A 87 -16.19 -1.28 43.53
N SER A 88 -15.06 -1.11 42.85
CA SER A 88 -14.38 -2.20 42.14
C SER A 88 -13.04 -2.48 42.82
N VAL A 89 -12.89 -3.69 43.36
CA VAL A 89 -11.64 -4.17 43.93
C VAL A 89 -10.92 -5.01 42.88
N ASP A 90 -9.79 -4.52 42.38
CA ASP A 90 -9.03 -5.15 41.31
C ASP A 90 -7.51 -4.96 41.52
N PRO A 91 -6.69 -6.02 41.40
CA PRO A 91 -5.25 -5.93 41.63
C PRO A 91 -4.50 -5.10 40.58
N PHE A 92 -5.03 -4.97 39.35
CA PHE A 92 -4.29 -4.40 38.22
C PHE A 92 -4.85 -3.05 37.78
N LEU A 93 -6.16 -2.84 37.81
CA LEU A 93 -6.78 -1.63 37.24
C LEU A 93 -6.24 -0.30 37.80
N PRO A 94 -6.02 -0.14 39.12
CA PRO A 94 -5.50 1.13 39.64
C PRO A 94 -4.09 1.44 39.12
N ASP A 95 -3.24 0.42 38.96
CA ASP A 95 -1.88 0.62 38.42
C ASP A 95 -1.89 0.84 36.91
N LEU A 96 -2.71 0.08 36.20
CA LEU A 96 -2.86 0.23 34.74
C LEU A 96 -3.35 1.62 34.38
N SER A 97 -4.40 2.11 35.03
CA SER A 97 -4.94 3.44 34.79
C SER A 97 -3.92 4.55 35.10
N ALA A 98 -3.19 4.43 36.23
CA ALA A 98 -2.13 5.36 36.57
C ALA A 98 -0.97 5.33 35.55
N ARG A 99 -0.53 4.13 35.14
CA ARG A 99 0.56 3.94 34.18
C ARG A 99 0.20 4.44 32.79
N ILE A 100 -1.02 4.20 32.32
CA ILE A 100 -1.52 4.74 31.04
C ILE A 100 -1.48 6.27 31.08
N LYS A 101 -2.01 6.89 32.14
CA LYS A 101 -2.02 8.35 32.28
C LYS A 101 -0.62 8.96 32.37
N GLN A 102 0.33 8.25 32.99
CA GLN A 102 1.72 8.68 33.09
C GLN A 102 2.48 8.54 31.76
N GLN A 103 2.30 7.41 31.05
CA GLN A 103 3.07 7.10 29.84
C GLN A 103 2.45 7.72 28.58
N TYR A 104 1.13 7.91 28.56
CA TYR A 104 0.35 8.44 27.43
C TYR A 104 -0.55 9.61 27.87
N PRO A 105 0.01 10.74 28.32
CA PRO A 105 -0.76 11.84 28.92
C PRO A 105 -1.77 12.51 27.95
N LYS A 106 -1.58 12.33 26.64
CA LYS A 106 -2.49 12.84 25.59
C LYS A 106 -3.60 11.85 25.21
N SER A 107 -3.57 10.63 25.75
CA SER A 107 -4.60 9.62 25.52
C SER A 107 -5.49 9.53 26.76
N ASP A 108 -6.79 9.69 26.57
CA ASP A 108 -7.78 9.54 27.63
C ASP A 108 -8.43 8.17 27.48
N VAL A 109 -7.82 7.16 28.09
CA VAL A 109 -8.30 5.77 28.04
C VAL A 109 -8.73 5.33 29.44
N SER A 110 -9.97 4.88 29.53
CA SER A 110 -10.56 4.29 30.72
C SER A 110 -10.70 2.79 30.54
N ILE A 111 -10.40 2.04 31.62
CA ILE A 111 -10.58 0.60 31.67
C ILE A 111 -11.74 0.31 32.63
N LYS A 112 -12.76 -0.39 32.13
CA LYS A 112 -13.86 -0.88 32.95
C LYS A 112 -13.84 -2.39 32.94
N ARG A 113 -14.12 -2.98 34.10
CA ARG A 113 -14.30 -4.42 34.22
C ARG A 113 -15.78 -4.75 34.26
N TYR A 114 -16.14 -5.88 33.66
CA TYR A 114 -17.45 -6.48 33.71
C TYR A 114 -17.27 -7.95 34.07
N ASN A 115 -18.07 -8.46 35.01
CA ASN A 115 -18.07 -9.88 35.32
C ASN A 115 -19.32 -10.49 34.67
N ASP A 116 -19.13 -11.53 33.87
CA ASP A 116 -20.23 -12.37 33.39
C ASP A 116 -20.80 -13.20 34.56
N ASN A 117 -22.05 -13.64 34.43
CA ASN A 117 -22.74 -14.52 35.37
C ASN A 117 -21.99 -15.85 35.60
N ASN A 118 -21.13 -16.23 34.65
CA ASN A 118 -20.26 -17.41 34.73
C ASN A 118 -18.91 -17.15 35.45
N GLY A 119 -18.73 -16.00 36.08
CA GLY A 119 -17.50 -15.64 36.80
C GLY A 119 -16.32 -15.23 35.92
N LYS A 120 -16.49 -15.19 34.58
CA LYS A 120 -15.47 -14.68 33.65
C LYS A 120 -15.44 -13.15 33.72
N SER A 121 -14.25 -12.60 33.96
CA SER A 121 -14.01 -11.15 33.97
C SER A 121 -13.60 -10.67 32.58
N SER A 122 -14.40 -9.78 32.00
CA SER A 122 -14.12 -9.09 30.74
C SER A 122 -13.72 -7.64 31.00
N TYR A 123 -12.74 -7.14 30.25
CA TYR A 123 -12.25 -5.77 30.37
C TYR A 123 -12.61 -4.98 29.11
N LEU A 124 -13.27 -3.85 29.31
CA LEU A 124 -13.65 -2.90 28.27
C LEU A 124 -12.70 -1.71 28.31
N LEU A 125 -11.97 -1.49 27.22
CA LEU A 125 -11.12 -0.32 27.04
C LEU A 125 -11.90 0.68 26.18
N THR A 126 -12.10 1.90 26.68
CA THR A 126 -12.84 2.96 26.00
C THR A 126 -12.11 4.28 26.13
N GLY A 127 -12.31 5.19 25.18
CA GLY A 127 -11.75 6.53 25.19
C GLY A 127 -10.92 6.79 23.94
N MET A 128 -10.08 7.82 23.97
CA MET A 128 -9.34 8.28 22.79
C MET A 128 -7.84 8.01 22.95
N ALA A 129 -7.22 7.40 21.94
CA ALA A 129 -5.77 7.27 21.84
C ALA A 129 -5.19 8.29 20.86
N GLU A 130 -3.98 8.78 21.16
CA GLU A 130 -3.28 9.77 20.31
C GLU A 130 -2.93 9.22 18.92
N SER A 131 -2.61 7.93 18.81
CA SER A 131 -2.22 7.27 17.56
C SER A 131 -2.53 5.78 17.62
N GLU A 132 -2.49 5.13 16.45
CA GLU A 132 -2.69 3.68 16.34
C GLU A 132 -1.62 2.90 17.11
N GLU A 133 -0.37 3.30 17.05
CA GLU A 133 0.71 2.67 17.83
C GLU A 133 0.45 2.76 19.34
N VAL A 134 -0.09 3.90 19.82
CA VAL A 134 -0.46 4.08 21.23
C VAL A 134 -1.68 3.22 21.59
N LYS A 135 -2.69 3.17 20.74
CA LYS A 135 -3.86 2.29 20.88
C LYS A 135 -3.42 0.83 21.04
N ASP A 136 -2.56 0.36 20.14
CA ASP A 136 -2.02 -1.00 20.15
C ASP A 136 -1.17 -1.24 21.40
N SER A 137 -0.31 -0.29 21.76
CA SER A 137 0.54 -0.39 22.96
C SER A 137 -0.28 -0.48 24.25
N ILE A 138 -1.35 0.32 24.37
CA ILE A 138 -2.27 0.27 25.52
C ILE A 138 -2.99 -1.07 25.54
N TYR A 139 -3.52 -1.52 24.40
CA TYR A 139 -4.20 -2.81 24.29
C TYR A 139 -3.30 -3.98 24.66
N GLN A 140 -2.06 -4.03 24.17
CA GLN A 140 -1.08 -5.07 24.49
C GLN A 140 -0.65 -5.01 25.96
N MET A 141 -0.46 -3.81 26.52
CA MET A 141 -0.11 -3.65 27.94
C MET A 141 -1.21 -4.20 28.84
N VAL A 142 -2.47 -3.80 28.61
CA VAL A 142 -3.62 -4.30 29.37
C VAL A 142 -3.77 -5.81 29.14
N GLY A 143 -3.71 -6.25 27.89
CA GLY A 143 -3.67 -7.66 27.48
C GLY A 143 -2.67 -8.53 28.23
N SER A 144 -1.42 -8.10 28.31
CA SER A 144 -0.37 -8.87 28.98
C SER A 144 -0.59 -9.03 30.49
N LEU A 145 -1.35 -8.14 31.13
CA LEU A 145 -1.52 -8.11 32.58
C LEU A 145 -2.87 -8.70 33.04
N VAL A 146 -3.94 -8.46 32.29
CA VAL A 146 -5.30 -8.93 32.65
C VAL A 146 -5.88 -9.95 31.66
N GLY A 147 -5.23 -10.14 30.51
CA GLY A 147 -5.70 -11.01 29.46
C GLY A 147 -5.44 -12.50 29.73
N THR A 148 -6.24 -13.36 29.10
CA THR A 148 -5.94 -14.79 28.99
C THR A 148 -4.82 -15.03 27.96
N THR A 149 -4.44 -16.30 27.71
CA THR A 149 -3.42 -16.63 26.69
C THR A 149 -3.67 -15.89 25.37
N PRO A 150 -2.68 -15.13 24.84
CA PRO A 150 -2.86 -14.37 23.62
C PRO A 150 -3.03 -15.32 22.42
N THR A 151 -4.01 -15.04 21.59
CA THR A 151 -4.15 -15.69 20.28
C THR A 151 -3.55 -14.76 19.23
N GLU A 152 -2.60 -15.24 18.44
CA GLU A 152 -2.05 -14.44 17.34
C GLU A 152 -3.06 -14.40 16.19
N VAL A 153 -3.53 -13.20 15.85
CA VAL A 153 -4.42 -12.95 14.72
C VAL A 153 -3.59 -12.32 13.62
N LYS A 154 -3.54 -12.98 12.47
CA LYS A 154 -2.98 -12.41 11.25
C LYS A 154 -4.09 -11.61 10.56
N ILE A 155 -3.78 -10.39 10.11
CA ILE A 155 -4.64 -9.59 9.23
C ILE A 155 -4.94 -10.49 8.05
N LYS A 156 -6.21 -10.86 7.90
CA LYS A 156 -6.65 -11.62 6.75
C LYS A 156 -6.57 -10.69 5.56
N ALA A 157 -5.61 -10.92 4.68
CA ALA A 157 -5.80 -10.59 3.28
C ALA A 157 -6.89 -11.55 2.78
N ASP A 158 -8.16 -11.22 3.05
CA ASP A 158 -9.31 -11.95 2.52
C ASP A 158 -9.33 -11.68 1.00
N MET A 159 -8.50 -12.40 0.25
CA MET A 159 -8.60 -12.51 -1.20
C MET A 159 -7.69 -13.63 -1.70
N GLU A 160 -8.23 -14.41 -2.63
CA GLU A 160 -7.72 -15.63 -3.24
C GLU A 160 -6.40 -15.47 -4.03
N MET A 161 -5.60 -14.40 -3.81
CA MET A 161 -4.40 -14.10 -4.59
C MET A 161 -3.18 -13.61 -3.78
N ALA A 162 -2.08 -14.33 -3.98
CA ALA A 162 -0.67 -13.90 -4.05
C ALA A 162 0.05 -13.29 -2.83
N ILE A 163 -0.62 -12.96 -1.72
CA ILE A 163 0.07 -12.55 -0.49
C ILE A 163 -0.36 -13.42 0.67
N ASN A 164 0.59 -14.19 1.20
CA ASN A 164 0.36 -14.81 2.50
C ASN A 164 0.43 -13.70 3.55
N SER A 165 -0.47 -13.71 4.52
CA SER A 165 -0.35 -12.80 5.68
C SER A 165 1.02 -12.87 6.38
N ASP A 166 1.76 -13.97 6.19
CA ASP A 166 3.15 -14.15 6.63
C ASP A 166 4.16 -13.24 5.92
N ASP A 167 3.86 -12.78 4.71
CA ASP A 167 4.74 -11.93 3.91
C ASP A 167 4.68 -10.46 4.36
N ILE A 168 3.66 -10.07 5.15
CA ILE A 168 3.50 -8.71 5.67
C ILE A 168 4.03 -8.66 7.12
N PRO A 169 5.20 -8.06 7.38
CA PRO A 169 5.87 -8.16 8.69
C PRO A 169 5.10 -7.56 9.87
N PHE A 170 4.13 -6.68 9.60
CA PHE A 170 3.31 -6.00 10.59
C PHE A 170 1.84 -6.46 10.58
N ALA A 171 1.55 -7.56 9.89
CA ALA A 171 0.20 -8.09 9.77
C ALA A 171 -0.21 -9.06 10.87
N SER A 172 0.59 -9.29 11.91
CA SER A 172 0.12 -10.04 13.08
C SER A 172 -0.05 -9.15 14.29
N TYR A 173 -1.14 -9.36 15.03
CA TYR A 173 -1.37 -8.76 16.33
C TYR A 173 -1.91 -9.79 17.31
N LYS A 174 -1.53 -9.66 18.58
CA LYS A 174 -2.04 -10.54 19.63
C LYS A 174 -3.43 -10.07 20.04
N ARG A 175 -4.41 -10.96 20.03
CA ARG A 175 -5.77 -10.73 20.52
C ARG A 175 -5.98 -11.45 21.85
N TYR A 176 -6.63 -10.77 22.78
CA TYR A 176 -7.02 -11.29 24.08
C TYR A 176 -8.54 -11.43 24.14
N ASP A 177 -9.05 -12.65 24.36
CA ASP A 177 -10.49 -12.95 24.23
C ASP A 177 -11.34 -12.30 25.33
N ASN A 178 -10.77 -12.05 26.52
CA ASN A 178 -11.45 -11.37 27.62
C ASN A 178 -11.30 -9.84 27.59
N ILE A 179 -10.82 -9.27 26.47
CA ILE A 179 -10.62 -7.83 26.31
C ILE A 179 -11.37 -7.31 25.10
N ILE A 180 -12.28 -6.38 25.36
CA ILE A 180 -13.04 -5.67 24.34
C ILE A 180 -12.38 -4.31 24.13
N ASN A 181 -11.74 -4.12 22.98
CA ASN A 181 -11.12 -2.86 22.61
C ASN A 181 -12.12 -1.95 21.90
N LYS A 182 -12.51 -0.85 22.55
CA LYS A 182 -13.29 0.26 21.98
C LYS A 182 -12.55 1.59 22.12
N ILE A 183 -11.21 1.56 22.08
CA ILE A 183 -10.42 2.77 22.00
C ILE A 183 -10.60 3.35 20.61
N GLU A 184 -11.02 4.61 20.56
CA GLU A 184 -11.23 5.37 19.34
C GLU A 184 -9.97 6.17 18.98
N LEU A 185 -9.82 6.46 17.69
CA LEU A 185 -8.78 7.35 17.19
C LEU A 185 -9.43 8.70 16.82
N PRO A 186 -8.70 9.82 16.98
CA PRO A 186 -9.23 11.16 16.67
C PRO A 186 -9.58 11.34 15.18
N SER A 187 -8.99 10.51 14.30
CA SER A 187 -9.34 10.43 12.88
C SER A 187 -9.14 9.01 12.38
N SER A 188 -9.93 8.59 11.39
CA SER A 188 -9.59 7.42 10.58
C SER A 188 -8.37 7.78 9.73
N ASN A 189 -7.27 7.09 9.96
CA ASN A 189 -6.06 7.29 9.18
C ASN A 189 -6.16 6.45 7.93
N GLN A 190 -6.41 7.10 6.80
CA GLN A 190 -6.32 6.49 5.48
C GLN A 190 -4.99 6.86 4.86
N VAL A 191 -4.32 5.87 4.30
CA VAL A 191 -3.05 6.03 3.61
C VAL A 191 -3.33 5.88 2.12
N ASN A 192 -3.09 6.94 1.37
CA ASN A 192 -2.99 6.88 -0.06
C ASN A 192 -1.57 6.45 -0.46
N VAL A 193 -1.46 5.53 -1.42
CA VAL A 193 -0.22 5.05 -1.97
C VAL A 193 -0.25 5.25 -3.48
N LYS A 194 0.65 6.12 -3.95
CA LYS A 194 0.90 6.35 -5.38
C LYS A 194 2.18 5.66 -5.79
N LEU A 195 2.06 4.61 -6.58
CA LEU A 195 3.20 3.95 -7.22
C LEU A 195 3.46 4.62 -8.58
N THR A 196 4.71 4.83 -8.93
CA THR A 196 5.12 5.31 -10.26
C THR A 196 6.18 4.38 -10.81
N VAL A 197 5.85 3.67 -11.89
CA VAL A 197 6.75 2.78 -12.62
C VAL A 197 7.09 3.48 -13.94
N VAL A 198 8.36 3.81 -14.13
CA VAL A 198 8.85 4.41 -15.37
C VAL A 198 9.85 3.45 -16.01
N GLU A 199 9.59 3.06 -17.25
CA GLU A 199 10.52 2.32 -18.08
C GLU A 199 10.82 3.09 -19.36
N VAL A 200 12.09 3.18 -19.71
CA VAL A 200 12.58 3.74 -20.96
C VAL A 200 13.41 2.67 -21.64
N SER A 201 13.00 2.22 -22.82
CA SER A 201 13.79 1.35 -23.67
C SER A 201 14.21 2.09 -24.93
N LYS A 202 15.50 2.07 -25.23
CA LYS A 202 16.10 2.66 -26.41
C LYS A 202 16.80 1.55 -27.18
N GLU A 203 16.54 1.48 -28.47
CA GLU A 203 17.19 0.55 -29.38
C GLU A 203 17.71 1.38 -30.56
N PHE A 204 19.02 1.36 -30.75
CA PHE A 204 19.71 2.03 -31.85
C PHE A 204 20.30 0.96 -32.75
N THR A 205 19.93 0.99 -34.03
CA THR A 205 20.52 0.12 -35.04
C THR A 205 21.16 0.97 -36.12
N ASP A 206 22.46 0.80 -36.31
CA ASP A 206 23.22 1.41 -37.39
C ASP A 206 23.75 0.31 -38.32
N ASN A 207 23.34 0.36 -39.59
CA ASN A 207 23.83 -0.52 -40.64
C ASN A 207 24.50 0.32 -41.72
N LEU A 208 25.80 0.11 -41.90
CA LEU A 208 26.57 0.79 -42.93
C LEU A 208 27.46 -0.20 -43.67
N GLY A 209 27.30 -0.27 -44.99
CA GLY A 209 28.16 -1.09 -45.82
C GLY A 209 27.77 -1.11 -47.28
N ILE A 210 28.63 -1.71 -48.09
CA ILE A 210 28.38 -1.97 -49.50
C ILE A 210 28.22 -3.47 -49.69
N GLU A 211 27.11 -3.87 -50.31
CA GLU A 211 26.85 -5.25 -50.66
C GLU A 211 27.23 -5.49 -52.14
N TRP A 212 28.20 -6.37 -52.35
CA TRP A 212 28.64 -6.78 -53.68
C TRP A 212 27.91 -8.06 -54.05
N SER A 213 26.90 -7.94 -54.91
CA SER A 213 26.23 -9.12 -55.47
C SER A 213 27.10 -9.71 -56.60
N SER A 214 27.54 -10.96 -56.46
CA SER A 214 28.30 -11.64 -57.51
C SER A 214 27.36 -12.44 -58.40
N LEU A 215 27.29 -12.10 -59.69
CA LEU A 215 26.76 -12.96 -60.74
C LEU A 215 27.71 -14.15 -60.90
N THR A 216 27.23 -15.39 -60.77
CA THR A 216 28.05 -16.58 -61.01
C THR A 216 27.88 -17.04 -62.46
N LEU A 217 28.93 -17.61 -63.05
CA LEU A 217 28.86 -18.18 -64.39
C LEU A 217 27.84 -19.34 -64.47
N ASP A 218 27.61 -20.06 -63.35
CA ASP A 218 26.56 -21.08 -63.25
C ASP A 218 25.15 -20.49 -63.32
N SER A 219 24.91 -19.32 -62.71
CA SER A 219 23.62 -18.59 -62.81
C SER A 219 23.37 -17.99 -64.20
N MET A 220 24.43 -17.72 -64.98
CA MET A 220 24.31 -17.22 -66.35
C MET A 220 24.16 -18.35 -67.38
N LEU A 221 24.74 -19.52 -67.14
CA LEU A 221 24.72 -20.66 -68.07
C LEU A 221 23.46 -21.52 -67.96
N LYS A 222 22.84 -21.63 -66.77
CA LYS A 222 21.69 -22.51 -66.54
C LYS A 222 20.33 -21.86 -66.73
N GLY A 223 20.28 -20.55 -66.99
CA GLY A 223 19.01 -19.83 -67.25
C GLY A 223 17.97 -19.95 -66.13
N ASP A 224 18.40 -20.33 -64.92
CA ASP A 224 17.52 -20.59 -63.78
C ASP A 224 17.77 -19.56 -62.68
N SER A 225 16.69 -19.28 -61.95
CA SER A 225 16.46 -18.23 -60.97
C SER A 225 17.62 -17.91 -60.02
N TYR A 226 17.76 -16.60 -59.76
CA TYR A 226 18.70 -15.94 -58.85
C TYR A 226 18.90 -16.68 -57.52
N THR A 227 20.06 -17.32 -57.35
CA THR A 227 20.54 -17.75 -56.03
C THR A 227 21.65 -16.81 -55.59
N ALA A 228 21.33 -15.91 -54.66
CA ALA A 228 22.30 -15.03 -54.02
C ALA A 228 23.30 -15.89 -53.24
N ASN A 229 24.60 -15.71 -53.50
CA ASN A 229 25.63 -16.37 -52.72
C ASN A 229 25.58 -15.96 -51.25
N SER A 230 26.00 -16.86 -50.36
CA SER A 230 26.18 -16.55 -48.94
C SER A 230 27.14 -15.35 -48.79
N PRO A 231 26.79 -14.34 -47.98
CA PRO A 231 27.64 -13.17 -47.75
C PRO A 231 29.05 -13.57 -47.32
N GLY A 232 30.08 -12.98 -47.96
CA GLY A 232 31.49 -13.22 -47.65
C GLY A 232 32.25 -14.11 -48.63
N THR A 233 31.66 -14.53 -49.75
CA THR A 233 32.36 -15.25 -50.82
C THR A 233 32.71 -14.31 -51.98
N PHE A 234 34.01 -14.07 -52.20
CA PHE A 234 34.51 -13.38 -53.40
C PHE A 234 34.92 -14.45 -54.43
N ASN A 235 34.03 -14.76 -55.38
CA ASN A 235 34.31 -15.71 -56.46
C ASN A 235 34.84 -14.97 -57.68
N LEU A 236 36.17 -15.03 -57.87
CA LEU A 236 36.85 -14.46 -59.02
C LEU A 236 36.94 -15.49 -60.15
N LEU A 237 35.94 -15.49 -61.04
CA LEU A 237 35.94 -16.33 -62.24
C LEU A 237 36.65 -15.63 -63.41
N GLY A 238 37.73 -16.25 -63.90
CA GLY A 238 38.11 -16.25 -65.31
C GLY A 238 38.53 -14.90 -65.92
N PHE A 239 39.71 -14.39 -65.53
CA PHE A 239 40.42 -13.40 -66.33
C PHE A 239 40.91 -14.02 -67.65
N LYS A 240 40.06 -14.02 -68.67
CA LYS A 240 40.56 -14.10 -70.05
C LYS A 240 40.43 -12.76 -70.78
N HIS A 241 39.45 -11.91 -70.45
CA HIS A 241 39.20 -10.63 -71.16
C HIS A 241 39.02 -9.41 -70.23
N GLY A 242 39.80 -9.33 -69.15
CA GLY A 242 39.92 -8.11 -68.33
C GLY A 242 38.75 -7.81 -67.37
N PHE A 243 39.02 -6.95 -66.40
CA PHE A 243 38.01 -6.37 -65.50
C PHE A 243 37.07 -5.46 -66.30
N ASP A 244 35.83 -5.89 -66.56
CA ASP A 244 34.79 -4.98 -67.08
C ASP A 244 33.92 -4.51 -65.91
N ALA A 245 34.01 -3.21 -65.60
CA ALA A 245 33.23 -2.57 -64.54
C ALA A 245 31.72 -2.56 -64.81
N ARG A 246 31.27 -2.93 -66.02
CA ARG A 246 29.87 -2.90 -66.44
C ARG A 246 28.97 -3.96 -65.80
N ASN A 247 29.53 -5.01 -65.19
CA ASN A 247 28.75 -6.11 -64.57
C ASN A 247 28.67 -6.03 -63.03
N ILE A 248 29.18 -4.94 -62.44
CA ILE A 248 29.21 -4.76 -61.00
C ILE A 248 27.90 -4.09 -60.56
N SER A 249 26.95 -4.88 -60.05
CA SER A 249 25.76 -4.34 -59.36
C SER A 249 26.11 -4.13 -57.88
N THR A 250 26.33 -2.86 -57.50
CA THR A 250 26.63 -2.44 -56.13
C THR A 250 25.41 -1.83 -55.46
N LEU A 251 25.06 -2.29 -54.25
CA LEU A 251 24.05 -1.63 -53.43
C LEU A 251 24.71 -1.01 -52.19
N ILE A 252 24.49 0.29 -51.99
CA ILE A 252 24.88 0.99 -50.76
C ILE A 252 23.72 0.88 -49.79
N ASN A 253 23.94 0.20 -48.67
CA ASN A 253 22.97 0.09 -47.59
C ASN A 253 23.45 0.94 -46.41
N ALA A 254 22.77 2.06 -46.19
CA ALA A 254 22.95 2.94 -45.05
C ALA A 254 21.59 3.13 -44.38
N VAL A 255 21.40 2.51 -43.22
CA VAL A 255 20.13 2.54 -42.48
C VAL A 255 20.45 2.79 -41.02
N GLN A 256 19.99 3.93 -40.51
CA GLN A 256 19.99 4.25 -39.09
C GLN A 256 18.55 4.22 -38.60
N ASN A 257 18.27 3.34 -37.63
CA ASN A 257 16.97 3.22 -36.99
C ASN A 257 17.10 3.51 -35.49
N ASP A 258 16.37 4.53 -35.02
CA ASP A 258 16.32 4.92 -33.61
C ASP A 258 14.91 4.63 -33.07
N ASN A 259 14.78 3.61 -32.23
CA ASN A 259 13.53 3.22 -31.60
C ASN A 259 13.57 3.61 -30.11
N ILE A 260 12.69 4.53 -29.71
CA ILE A 260 12.55 4.95 -28.31
C ILE A 260 11.13 4.64 -27.86
N ALA A 261 11.01 3.83 -26.80
CA ALA A 261 9.75 3.59 -26.13
C ALA A 261 9.84 4.01 -24.66
N ARG A 262 8.76 4.64 -24.17
CA ARG A 262 8.58 5.04 -22.78
C ARG A 262 7.27 4.47 -22.28
N VAL A 263 7.32 3.78 -21.16
CA VAL A 263 6.14 3.24 -20.46
C VAL A 263 6.05 3.88 -19.09
N LEU A 264 4.89 4.47 -18.79
CA LEU A 264 4.56 5.03 -17.49
C LEU A 264 3.31 4.33 -16.96
N ALA A 265 3.42 3.71 -15.78
CA ALA A 265 2.27 3.19 -15.05
C ALA A 265 2.21 3.85 -13.67
N GLN A 266 1.04 4.40 -13.32
CA GLN A 266 0.83 5.08 -12.05
C GLN A 266 -0.42 4.55 -11.32
N PRO A 267 -0.38 3.33 -10.77
CA PRO A 267 -1.49 2.85 -9.97
C PRO A 267 -1.54 3.64 -8.65
N ASN A 268 -2.75 3.97 -8.24
CA ASN A 268 -3.02 4.79 -7.08
C ASN A 268 -4.13 4.15 -6.25
N LEU A 269 -3.85 3.87 -4.97
CA LEU A 269 -4.72 3.09 -4.11
C LEU A 269 -4.72 3.65 -2.69
N THR A 270 -5.90 3.71 -2.07
CA THR A 270 -6.06 4.15 -0.69
C THR A 270 -6.44 2.97 0.18
N VAL A 271 -5.79 2.83 1.33
CA VAL A 271 -6.03 1.75 2.29
C VAL A 271 -6.19 2.33 3.70
N LEU A 272 -6.98 1.67 4.54
CA LEU A 272 -7.06 2.03 5.95
C LEU A 272 -5.75 1.63 6.65
N SER A 273 -5.32 2.43 7.61
CA SER A 273 -4.17 2.06 8.45
C SER A 273 -4.44 0.74 9.18
N GLY A 274 -3.48 -0.18 9.12
CA GLY A 274 -3.60 -1.52 9.68
C GLY A 274 -4.38 -2.49 8.80
N GLU A 275 -4.70 -2.16 7.55
CA GLU A 275 -5.39 -3.03 6.60
C GLU A 275 -4.55 -3.24 5.33
N SER A 276 -4.95 -4.23 4.52
CA SER A 276 -4.40 -4.48 3.20
C SER A 276 -5.39 -4.15 2.10
N ALA A 277 -4.89 -3.77 0.92
CA ALA A 277 -5.68 -3.57 -0.28
C ALA A 277 -4.99 -4.17 -1.51
N ASN A 278 -5.81 -4.76 -2.38
CA ASN A 278 -5.36 -5.38 -3.62
C ASN A 278 -6.00 -4.67 -4.80
N PHE A 279 -5.22 -4.46 -5.85
CA PHE A 279 -5.64 -3.78 -7.06
C PHE A 279 -5.09 -4.53 -8.27
N LEU A 280 -5.96 -4.95 -9.17
CA LEU A 280 -5.62 -5.61 -10.41
C LEU A 280 -6.27 -4.87 -11.57
N VAL A 281 -5.48 -4.49 -12.56
CA VAL A 281 -5.96 -3.95 -13.84
C VAL A 281 -5.27 -4.70 -14.95
N GLY A 282 -6.05 -5.43 -15.75
CA GLY A 282 -5.48 -6.32 -16.74
C GLY A 282 -6.51 -7.23 -17.37
N GLY A 283 -6.06 -8.39 -17.83
CA GLY A 283 -6.91 -9.43 -18.37
C GLY A 283 -6.36 -10.81 -18.05
N GLU A 284 -7.01 -11.84 -18.58
CA GLU A 284 -6.61 -13.23 -18.41
C GLU A 284 -6.27 -13.85 -19.76
N ILE A 285 -5.27 -14.74 -19.76
CA ILE A 285 -4.88 -15.52 -20.93
C ILE A 285 -5.13 -16.99 -20.62
N PRO A 286 -5.89 -17.71 -21.48
CA PRO A 286 -6.04 -19.14 -21.34
C PRO A 286 -4.75 -19.86 -21.72
N ILE A 287 -4.28 -20.72 -20.83
CA ILE A 287 -3.15 -21.63 -21.05
C ILE A 287 -3.71 -23.04 -21.14
N LEU A 288 -3.42 -23.72 -22.25
CA LEU A 288 -3.81 -25.10 -22.48
C LEU A 288 -2.74 -26.01 -21.86
N MET A 289 -3.14 -26.86 -20.92
CA MET A 289 -2.31 -27.92 -20.36
C MET A 289 -2.86 -29.27 -20.85
N GLN A 290 -2.03 -30.03 -21.54
CA GLN A 290 -2.37 -31.39 -21.98
C GLN A 290 -1.75 -32.40 -21.02
N ASP A 291 -2.60 -33.18 -20.36
CA ASP A 291 -2.21 -34.45 -19.75
C ASP A 291 -2.67 -35.59 -20.68
N ARG A 292 -2.07 -36.78 -20.58
CA ARG A 292 -2.08 -37.88 -21.58
C ARG A 292 -3.38 -38.07 -22.40
N ASP A 293 -4.56 -37.89 -21.80
CA ASP A 293 -5.87 -37.94 -22.48
C ASP A 293 -6.80 -36.74 -22.17
N SER A 294 -6.36 -35.70 -21.48
CA SER A 294 -7.20 -34.54 -21.10
C SER A 294 -6.53 -33.20 -21.41
N THR A 295 -7.31 -32.27 -21.98
CA THR A 295 -6.89 -30.88 -22.16
C THR A 295 -7.59 -30.02 -21.12
N THR A 296 -6.82 -29.47 -20.18
CA THR A 296 -7.31 -28.56 -19.15
C THR A 296 -6.94 -27.12 -19.53
N VAL A 297 -7.89 -26.20 -19.44
CA VAL A 297 -7.66 -24.77 -19.68
C VAL A 297 -7.47 -24.08 -18.33
N THR A 298 -6.32 -23.45 -18.11
CA THR A 298 -6.04 -22.65 -16.91
C THR A 298 -5.87 -21.19 -17.32
N TYR A 299 -6.58 -20.27 -16.67
CA TYR A 299 -6.45 -18.85 -16.93
C TYR A 299 -5.30 -18.26 -16.13
N LYS A 300 -4.46 -17.45 -16.78
CA LYS A 300 -3.38 -16.71 -16.14
C LYS A 300 -3.58 -15.21 -16.35
N GLU A 301 -3.72 -14.49 -15.24
CA GLU A 301 -3.82 -13.03 -15.25
C GLU A 301 -2.53 -12.37 -15.73
N TYR A 302 -2.68 -11.24 -16.42
CA TYR A 302 -1.62 -10.30 -16.75
C TYR A 302 -2.13 -8.87 -16.60
N GLY A 303 -1.22 -7.91 -16.41
CA GLY A 303 -1.54 -6.50 -16.24
C GLY A 303 -0.78 -5.90 -15.06
N ILE A 304 -1.37 -4.90 -14.42
CA ILE A 304 -0.83 -4.25 -13.24
C ILE A 304 -1.52 -4.85 -12.01
N ARG A 305 -0.76 -5.61 -11.22
CA ARG A 305 -1.17 -6.08 -9.89
C ARG A 305 -0.40 -5.28 -8.84
N LEU A 306 -1.14 -4.62 -7.97
CA LEU A 306 -0.59 -3.87 -6.84
C LEU A 306 -1.26 -4.38 -5.58
N ASN A 307 -0.46 -4.80 -4.64
CA ASN A 307 -0.92 -5.14 -3.32
C ASN A 307 -0.15 -4.29 -2.31
N ILE A 308 -0.89 -3.69 -1.39
CA ILE A 308 -0.34 -2.82 -0.37
C ILE A 308 -0.89 -3.20 0.99
N ALA A 309 -0.09 -2.99 2.01
CA ALA A 309 -0.57 -2.85 3.37
C ALA A 309 0.13 -1.64 3.98
N ALA A 310 -0.59 -0.81 4.72
CA ALA A 310 -0.02 0.37 5.32
C ALA A 310 -0.41 0.45 6.80
N LYS A 311 0.53 0.87 7.64
CA LYS A 311 0.30 1.10 9.06
C LYS A 311 0.90 2.43 9.47
N VAL A 312 0.09 3.30 10.06
CA VAL A 312 0.50 4.60 10.58
C VAL A 312 1.06 4.43 11.99
N GLU A 313 2.31 4.83 12.17
CA GLU A 313 3.07 4.78 13.41
C GLU A 313 3.09 6.17 14.08
N ARG A 314 3.76 6.30 15.24
CA ARG A 314 3.98 7.63 15.85
C ARG A 314 4.71 8.60 14.90
N LYS A 315 4.46 9.89 15.12
CA LYS A 315 5.08 11.02 14.38
C LYS A 315 4.74 11.05 12.88
N ASN A 316 3.54 10.60 12.50
CA ASN A 316 3.07 10.59 11.11
C ASN A 316 3.99 9.80 10.16
N LYS A 317 4.64 8.76 10.68
CA LYS A 317 5.35 7.79 9.86
C LYS A 317 4.41 6.70 9.40
N ILE A 318 4.67 6.18 8.22
CA ILE A 318 3.84 5.20 7.54
C ILE A 318 4.77 4.04 7.20
N LYS A 319 4.52 2.89 7.81
CA LYS A 319 5.12 1.62 7.40
C LYS A 319 4.29 1.07 6.25
N LEU A 320 4.93 0.90 5.10
CA LEU A 320 4.29 0.44 3.88
C LEU A 320 4.92 -0.90 3.46
N PHE A 321 4.09 -1.91 3.31
CA PHE A 321 4.41 -3.10 2.53
C PHE A 321 3.84 -2.90 1.12
N ILE A 322 4.66 -3.14 0.10
CA ILE A 322 4.25 -3.02 -1.29
C ILE A 322 4.77 -4.20 -2.11
N SER A 323 3.85 -4.87 -2.79
CA SER A 323 4.13 -5.95 -3.74
C SER A 323 3.45 -5.60 -5.06
N ASN A 324 4.26 -5.28 -6.06
CA ASN A 324 3.77 -4.84 -7.36
C ASN A 324 4.31 -5.75 -8.47
N GLU A 325 3.45 -6.00 -9.45
CA GLU A 325 3.73 -6.78 -10.64
C GLU A 325 3.15 -6.04 -11.85
N VAL A 326 3.96 -5.83 -12.87
CA VAL A 326 3.55 -5.27 -14.16
C VAL A 326 3.87 -6.30 -15.23
N SER A 327 2.84 -6.89 -15.82
CA SER A 327 2.95 -7.90 -16.85
C SER A 327 2.22 -7.50 -18.14
N SER A 328 2.83 -7.83 -19.28
CA SER A 328 2.28 -7.58 -20.60
C SER A 328 2.52 -8.77 -21.52
N VAL A 329 1.55 -9.05 -22.39
CA VAL A 329 1.68 -10.07 -23.44
C VAL A 329 2.65 -9.56 -24.50
N THR A 330 3.74 -10.29 -24.77
CA THR A 330 4.82 -9.81 -25.65
C THR A 330 4.91 -10.60 -26.96
N GLY A 331 4.23 -11.74 -27.07
CA GLY A 331 4.18 -12.54 -28.29
C GLY A 331 3.78 -13.98 -28.01
N THR A 332 4.10 -14.89 -28.94
CA THR A 332 3.89 -16.33 -28.79
C THR A 332 5.19 -17.09 -29.02
N TYR A 333 5.40 -18.13 -28.22
CA TYR A 333 6.46 -19.12 -28.40
C TYR A 333 5.85 -20.33 -29.12
N GLY A 334 6.33 -20.62 -30.32
CA GLY A 334 5.92 -21.81 -31.07
C GLY A 334 6.58 -23.06 -30.51
N TYR A 335 5.78 -24.02 -30.04
CA TYR A 335 6.26 -25.36 -29.68
C TYR A 335 5.35 -26.40 -30.34
N ASN A 336 5.91 -27.23 -31.23
CA ASN A 336 5.15 -28.06 -32.16
C ASN A 336 4.10 -27.23 -32.94
N ASN A 337 2.82 -27.64 -32.92
CA ASN A 337 1.70 -26.93 -33.55
C ASN A 337 1.00 -25.95 -32.61
N TYR A 338 1.55 -25.68 -31.42
CA TYR A 338 0.96 -24.78 -30.43
C TYR A 338 1.69 -23.44 -30.39
N GLN A 339 0.91 -22.36 -30.30
CA GLN A 339 1.40 -21.01 -30.04
C GLN A 339 1.14 -20.67 -28.58
N ILE A 340 2.18 -20.70 -27.75
CA ILE A 340 2.08 -20.45 -26.31
C ILE A 340 2.32 -18.96 -26.06
N PRO A 341 1.38 -18.19 -25.50
CA PRO A 341 1.59 -16.78 -25.18
C PRO A 341 2.75 -16.58 -24.20
N THR A 342 3.57 -15.57 -24.46
CA THR A 342 4.69 -15.19 -23.59
C THR A 342 4.35 -13.90 -22.83
N LEU A 343 4.66 -13.89 -21.54
CA LEU A 343 4.45 -12.75 -20.65
C LEU A 343 5.81 -12.13 -20.31
N LYS A 344 5.92 -10.81 -20.48
CA LYS A 344 7.01 -10.02 -19.91
C LYS A 344 6.53 -9.47 -18.58
N THR A 345 7.10 -9.98 -17.49
CA THR A 345 6.71 -9.61 -16.12
C THR A 345 7.83 -8.87 -15.42
N ARG A 346 7.47 -7.80 -14.72
CA ARG A 346 8.34 -7.04 -13.81
C ARG A 346 7.71 -7.10 -12.44
N LYS A 347 8.46 -7.51 -11.43
CA LYS A 347 7.94 -7.70 -10.08
C LYS A 347 8.90 -7.11 -9.05
N SER A 348 8.36 -6.45 -8.04
CA SER A 348 9.10 -6.00 -6.86
C SER A 348 8.27 -6.20 -5.60
N ASN A 349 8.96 -6.47 -4.50
CA ASN A 349 8.36 -6.59 -3.17
C ASN A 349 9.30 -5.87 -2.18
N SER A 350 8.75 -4.96 -1.38
CA SER A 350 9.54 -4.19 -0.42
C SER A 350 8.69 -3.76 0.78
N THR A 351 9.36 -3.58 1.92
CA THR A 351 8.79 -2.94 3.11
C THR A 351 9.61 -1.70 3.42
N ILE A 352 8.96 -0.55 3.46
CA ILE A 352 9.60 0.75 3.66
C ILE A 352 8.88 1.55 4.74
N GLU A 353 9.58 2.49 5.36
CA GLU A 353 9.01 3.45 6.32
C GLU A 353 9.22 4.86 5.76
N LEU A 354 8.12 5.62 5.60
CA LEU A 354 8.09 6.94 4.97
C LEU A 354 7.30 7.92 5.84
N ALA A 355 7.60 9.21 5.80
CA ALA A 355 6.71 10.22 6.38
C ALA A 355 5.55 10.57 5.42
N ASP A 356 4.52 11.24 5.93
CA ASP A 356 3.44 11.81 5.12
C ASP A 356 3.99 12.75 4.03
N GLY A 357 3.76 12.42 2.76
CA GLY A 357 4.25 13.15 1.59
C GLY A 357 5.60 12.68 1.03
N ASP A 358 6.31 11.79 1.73
CA ASP A 358 7.60 11.30 1.26
C ASP A 358 7.43 10.34 0.06
N SER A 359 8.43 10.39 -0.82
CA SER A 359 8.58 9.47 -1.95
C SER A 359 9.90 8.73 -1.86
N PHE A 360 9.90 7.44 -2.17
CA PHE A 360 11.12 6.62 -2.13
C PHE A 360 11.19 5.66 -3.31
N ALA A 361 12.39 5.50 -3.87
CA ALA A 361 12.65 4.54 -4.92
C ALA A 361 12.71 3.12 -4.32
N ILE A 362 11.75 2.27 -4.67
CA ILE A 362 11.66 0.90 -4.15
C ILE A 362 12.38 -0.12 -5.04
N GLY A 363 12.78 0.29 -6.24
CA GLY A 363 13.53 -0.54 -7.18
C GLY A 363 13.97 0.22 -8.43
N GLY A 364 14.96 -0.34 -9.11
CA GLY A 364 15.42 0.14 -10.40
C GLY A 364 16.25 -0.91 -11.14
N LEU A 365 16.34 -0.78 -12.45
CA LEU A 365 17.15 -1.61 -13.33
C LEU A 365 17.76 -0.74 -14.42
N LEU A 366 19.06 -0.86 -14.60
CA LEU A 366 19.78 -0.34 -15.76
C LEU A 366 20.33 -1.55 -16.51
N ASN A 367 19.94 -1.71 -17.77
CA ASN A 367 20.43 -2.77 -18.63
C ASN A 367 20.92 -2.18 -19.95
N GLU A 368 22.09 -2.57 -20.40
CA GLU A 368 22.71 -2.11 -21.64
C GLU A 368 23.33 -3.32 -22.34
N ALA A 369 23.04 -3.46 -23.63
CA ALA A 369 23.50 -4.55 -24.46
C ALA A 369 23.93 -4.01 -25.82
N ASP A 370 25.23 -4.14 -26.11
CA ASP A 370 25.84 -3.72 -27.37
C ASP A 370 26.23 -4.96 -28.17
N LYS A 371 25.83 -4.98 -29.44
CA LYS A 371 26.14 -6.05 -30.39
C LYS A 371 26.68 -5.43 -31.66
N GLU A 372 27.94 -5.73 -31.94
CA GLU A 372 28.62 -5.30 -33.16
C GLU A 372 28.90 -6.52 -34.04
N ALA A 373 28.54 -6.42 -35.31
CA ALA A 373 28.86 -7.41 -36.33
C ALA A 373 29.61 -6.73 -37.46
N LEU A 374 30.81 -7.25 -37.75
CA LEU A 374 31.63 -6.82 -38.87
C LEU A 374 31.75 -7.98 -39.86
N THR A 375 31.34 -7.74 -41.10
CA THR A 375 31.60 -8.63 -42.23
C THR A 375 32.55 -7.92 -43.17
N GLN A 376 33.67 -8.54 -43.52
CA GLN A 376 34.66 -7.92 -44.41
C GLN A 376 35.28 -8.93 -45.37
N VAL A 377 35.71 -8.44 -46.54
CA VAL A 377 36.54 -9.19 -47.47
C VAL A 377 37.97 -9.25 -46.93
N PRO A 378 38.58 -10.44 -46.76
CA PRO A 378 39.96 -10.56 -46.30
C PRO A 378 40.91 -9.72 -47.16
N PHE A 379 41.95 -9.13 -46.55
CA PHE A 379 42.95 -8.24 -47.16
C PHE A 379 42.43 -6.86 -47.62
N ILE A 380 41.27 -6.78 -48.28
CA ILE A 380 40.72 -5.51 -48.79
C ILE A 380 40.07 -4.68 -47.67
N GLY A 381 39.36 -5.33 -46.74
CA GLY A 381 38.66 -4.67 -45.64
C GLY A 381 39.58 -3.98 -44.62
N ASP A 382 40.84 -4.42 -44.53
CA ASP A 382 41.82 -3.90 -43.57
C ASP A 382 42.53 -2.62 -44.05
N ILE A 383 42.39 -2.23 -45.34
CA ILE A 383 43.00 -1.02 -45.89
C ILE A 383 42.31 0.22 -45.29
N PRO A 384 43.03 1.14 -44.63
CA PRO A 384 42.43 2.38 -44.13
C PRO A 384 41.75 3.17 -45.24
N VAL A 385 40.57 3.74 -44.96
CA VAL A 385 39.74 4.51 -45.91
C VAL A 385 39.17 3.68 -47.07
N LEU A 386 40.01 3.01 -47.86
CA LEU A 386 39.59 2.25 -49.05
C LEU A 386 38.91 0.91 -48.70
N GLY A 387 39.25 0.30 -47.56
CA GLY A 387 38.63 -0.91 -47.06
C GLY A 387 37.18 -0.73 -46.61
N ALA A 388 36.71 0.51 -46.48
CA ALA A 388 35.28 0.82 -46.26
C ALA A 388 34.38 0.26 -47.39
N LEU A 389 34.91 0.16 -48.61
CA LEU A 389 34.19 -0.42 -49.75
C LEU A 389 34.08 -1.94 -49.66
N GLY A 390 34.95 -2.61 -48.90
CA GLY A 390 35.01 -4.06 -48.75
C GLY A 390 34.45 -4.59 -47.43
N ARG A 391 33.77 -3.75 -46.63
CA ARG A 391 33.24 -4.13 -45.32
C ARG A 391 31.80 -3.64 -45.11
N ARG A 392 31.09 -4.37 -44.25
CA ARG A 392 29.77 -4.05 -43.73
C ARG A 392 29.83 -4.13 -42.21
N THR A 393 29.42 -3.05 -41.56
CA THR A 393 29.24 -3.01 -40.11
C THR A 393 27.75 -2.92 -39.77
N SER A 394 27.38 -3.63 -38.72
CA SER A 394 26.05 -3.58 -38.11
C SER A 394 26.26 -3.42 -36.62
N THR A 395 25.77 -2.32 -36.06
CA THR A 395 25.83 -2.02 -34.63
C THR A 395 24.42 -1.94 -34.10
N GLU A 396 24.12 -2.74 -33.07
CA GLU A 396 22.84 -2.78 -32.39
C GLU A 396 23.10 -2.48 -30.91
N ARG A 397 22.53 -1.38 -30.39
CA ARG A 397 22.65 -0.96 -28.99
C ARG A 397 21.28 -0.90 -28.35
N THR A 398 21.09 -1.69 -27.31
CA THR A 398 19.84 -1.74 -26.55
C THR A 398 20.08 -1.25 -25.13
N LYS A 399 19.37 -0.20 -24.72
CA LYS A 399 19.41 0.34 -23.35
C LYS A 399 18.01 0.30 -22.74
N THR A 400 17.88 -0.27 -21.54
CA THR A 400 16.64 -0.30 -20.77
C THR A 400 16.88 0.29 -19.38
N GLU A 401 16.08 1.28 -19.02
CA GLU A 401 16.14 1.98 -17.74
C GLU A 401 14.75 1.86 -17.08
N LEU A 402 14.68 1.26 -15.89
CA LEU A 402 13.46 1.11 -15.10
C LEU A 402 13.68 1.74 -13.73
N VAL A 403 12.71 2.53 -13.27
CA VAL A 403 12.69 3.04 -11.89
C VAL A 403 11.27 2.94 -11.34
N VAL A 404 11.16 2.53 -10.08
CA VAL A 404 9.89 2.39 -9.36
C VAL A 404 9.92 3.23 -8.09
N PHE A 405 8.98 4.17 -7.98
CA PHE A 405 8.81 5.04 -6.81
C PHE A 405 7.49 4.76 -6.10
N ALA A 406 7.51 4.73 -4.77
CA ALA A 406 6.31 4.73 -3.94
C ALA A 406 6.22 6.06 -3.18
N THR A 407 5.07 6.71 -3.27
CA THR A 407 4.77 7.96 -2.54
C THR A 407 3.56 7.71 -1.65
N VAL A 408 3.61 8.15 -0.39
CA VAL A 408 2.53 7.94 0.58
C VAL A 408 1.95 9.25 1.09
N ASN A 409 0.64 9.32 1.28
CA ASN A 409 -0.03 10.49 1.85
C ASN A 409 -1.11 10.07 2.84
N LEU A 410 -1.24 10.81 3.94
CA LEU A 410 -2.39 10.71 4.85
C LEU A 410 -3.55 11.51 4.27
N VAL A 411 -4.59 10.79 3.82
CA VAL A 411 -5.74 11.38 3.16
C VAL A 411 -6.98 11.36 4.04
N LYS A 412 -7.89 12.31 3.78
CA LYS A 412 -9.20 12.39 4.42
C LYS A 412 -10.27 12.19 3.35
N PRO A 413 -11.40 11.53 3.68
CA PRO A 413 -12.49 11.38 2.74
C PRO A 413 -13.08 12.75 2.37
N VAL A 414 -13.32 12.96 1.08
CA VAL A 414 -13.96 14.17 0.55
C VAL A 414 -15.47 14.13 0.82
N SER A 415 -16.07 15.29 1.12
CA SER A 415 -17.51 15.39 1.37
C SER A 415 -18.29 15.36 0.05
N SER A 416 -19.44 14.69 0.03
CA SER A 416 -20.30 14.46 -1.15
C SER A 416 -20.85 15.74 -1.84
N SER A 417 -20.60 16.92 -1.28
CA SER A 417 -21.02 18.22 -1.80
C SER A 417 -20.15 18.76 -2.96
N GLN A 418 -18.97 18.18 -3.21
CA GLN A 418 -18.14 18.54 -4.36
C GLN A 418 -18.46 17.64 -5.56
N ARG A 419 -18.94 18.24 -6.66
CA ARG A 419 -19.08 17.52 -7.94
C ARG A 419 -17.68 17.17 -8.45
N ILE A 420 -17.39 15.88 -8.50
CA ILE A 420 -16.18 15.33 -9.10
C ILE A 420 -16.36 15.37 -10.63
N GLU A 421 -15.59 16.21 -11.32
CA GLU A 421 -15.61 16.30 -12.79
C GLU A 421 -14.69 15.24 -13.40
N ILE A 422 -15.27 14.26 -14.09
CA ILE A 422 -14.51 13.19 -14.74
C ILE A 422 -13.72 13.77 -15.92
N PRO A 423 -12.42 13.46 -16.08
CA PRO A 423 -11.63 13.97 -17.19
C PRO A 423 -12.22 13.51 -18.53
N SER A 424 -12.28 14.42 -19.51
CA SER A 424 -12.78 14.12 -20.85
C SER A 424 -11.63 13.90 -21.83
N PHE A 425 -11.65 12.79 -22.56
CA PHE A 425 -10.61 12.51 -23.55
C PHE A 425 -10.84 13.32 -24.84
N GLN A 426 -9.83 14.08 -25.27
CA GLN A 426 -9.83 14.74 -26.58
C GLN A 426 -8.86 14.03 -27.53
N ARG A 427 -9.39 13.40 -28.58
CA ARG A 427 -8.59 12.67 -29.58
C ARG A 427 -7.65 13.62 -30.33
N THR A 428 -6.36 13.28 -30.38
CA THR A 428 -5.43 13.94 -31.33
C THR A 428 -5.65 13.40 -32.74
N SER A 429 -5.70 14.28 -33.74
CA SER A 429 -5.85 13.87 -35.14
C SER A 429 -4.58 13.23 -35.68
N SER A 430 -4.70 12.03 -36.27
CA SER A 430 -3.61 11.33 -36.96
C SER A 430 -2.99 12.17 -38.09
N SER A 431 -3.78 13.00 -38.77
CA SER A 431 -3.27 13.91 -39.82
C SER A 431 -2.41 15.04 -39.26
N LYS A 432 -2.73 15.57 -38.06
CA LYS A 432 -1.93 16.62 -37.41
C LYS A 432 -0.57 16.09 -36.98
N LEU A 433 -0.53 14.84 -36.52
CA LEU A 433 0.72 14.13 -36.19
C LEU A 433 1.55 13.86 -37.45
N PHE A 434 0.92 13.36 -38.52
CA PHE A 434 1.61 13.05 -39.77
C PHE A 434 2.23 14.29 -40.43
N PHE A 435 1.52 15.42 -40.44
CA PHE A 435 2.02 16.66 -41.04
C PHE A 435 2.78 17.56 -40.04
N ASN A 436 2.98 17.12 -38.80
CA ASN A 436 3.58 17.92 -37.72
C ASN A 436 2.94 19.32 -37.56
N VAL A 437 1.63 19.43 -37.76
CA VAL A 437 0.91 20.73 -37.72
C VAL A 437 0.23 20.90 -36.37
N GLY A 438 0.66 21.92 -35.61
CA GLY A 438 0.07 22.27 -34.32
C GLY A 438 0.36 21.27 -33.20
N VAL A 439 1.35 20.40 -33.39
CA VAL A 439 1.85 19.47 -32.38
C VAL A 439 2.89 20.20 -31.54
N ASN A 440 2.43 20.99 -30.57
CA ASN A 440 3.32 21.45 -29.51
C ASN A 440 3.33 20.35 -28.43
N ASP A 441 4.23 19.38 -28.56
CA ASP A 441 4.28 18.17 -27.73
C ASP A 441 4.21 18.50 -26.23
N LYS A 442 4.93 19.56 -25.81
CA LYS A 442 4.93 20.05 -24.42
C LYS A 442 3.57 20.56 -23.95
N ALA A 443 2.79 21.21 -24.82
CA ALA A 443 1.48 21.74 -24.45
C ALA A 443 0.42 20.65 -24.36
N ARG A 444 0.52 19.60 -25.19
CA ARG A 444 -0.39 18.45 -25.17
C ARG A 444 -0.19 17.60 -23.91
N ASP A 445 1.06 17.27 -23.58
CA ASP A 445 1.40 16.45 -22.42
C ASP A 445 1.02 17.18 -21.12
N ASN A 446 1.36 18.46 -21.00
CA ASN A 446 1.01 19.28 -19.82
C ASN A 446 -0.50 19.40 -19.59
N ARG A 447 -1.33 19.41 -20.65
CA ARG A 447 -2.79 19.54 -20.48
C ARG A 447 -3.41 18.25 -19.96
N LEU A 448 -3.00 17.10 -20.50
CA LEU A 448 -3.54 15.80 -20.09
C LEU A 448 -3.11 15.43 -18.67
N GLU A 449 -1.87 15.73 -18.29
CA GLU A 449 -1.39 15.51 -16.92
C GLU A 449 -2.13 16.40 -15.91
N ASN A 450 -2.35 17.68 -16.22
CA ASN A 450 -3.04 18.59 -15.30
C ASN A 450 -4.51 18.21 -15.04
N GLU A 451 -5.26 17.79 -16.06
CA GLU A 451 -6.67 17.39 -15.88
C GLU A 451 -6.80 16.12 -15.03
N VAL A 452 -5.95 15.12 -15.25
CA VAL A 452 -5.95 13.87 -14.48
C VAL A 452 -5.47 14.10 -13.05
N VAL A 453 -4.40 14.86 -12.85
CA VAL A 453 -3.89 15.19 -11.51
C VAL A 453 -4.93 16.00 -10.72
N THR A 454 -5.57 16.99 -11.33
CA THR A 454 -6.63 17.78 -10.69
C THR A 454 -7.84 16.91 -10.30
N PHE A 455 -8.20 15.93 -11.13
CA PHE A 455 -9.26 14.97 -10.79
C PHE A 455 -8.88 14.12 -9.58
N LEU A 456 -7.68 13.53 -9.57
CA LEU A 456 -7.16 12.71 -8.47
C LEU A 456 -7.12 13.49 -7.14
N ASP A 457 -6.84 14.79 -7.19
CA ASP A 457 -6.86 15.67 -6.03
C ASP A 457 -8.29 15.86 -5.49
N LYS A 458 -9.24 16.18 -6.37
CA LYS A 458 -10.67 16.35 -6.03
C LYS A 458 -11.32 15.09 -5.45
N VAL A 459 -10.81 13.89 -5.78
CA VAL A 459 -11.31 12.61 -5.22
C VAL A 459 -10.59 12.17 -3.95
N GLY A 460 -9.66 12.98 -3.42
CA GLY A 460 -8.97 12.73 -2.15
C GLY A 460 -7.81 11.74 -2.24
N PHE A 461 -7.23 11.55 -3.43
CA PHE A 461 -6.02 10.75 -3.62
C PHE A 461 -4.72 11.56 -3.48
N THR A 462 -4.80 12.88 -3.55
CA THR A 462 -3.69 13.79 -3.22
C THR A 462 -4.19 14.88 -2.28
N ARG A 463 -3.27 15.63 -1.68
CA ARG A 463 -3.56 16.63 -0.64
C ARG A 463 -3.27 18.03 -1.16
#